data_AF-A0A369W1J2-F1
#
_entry.id   AF-A0A369W1J2-F1
#
_cell.length_a   1.000
_cell.length_b   1.000
_cell.length_c   1.000
_cell.angle_alpha   90.00
_cell.angle_beta   90.00
_cell.angle_gamma   90.00
#
_symmetry.space_group_name_H-M   'P 1'
#
loop_
_entity.id
_entity.type
_entity.pdbx_description
1 polymer ?
#
loop_
_entity_poly.entity_id
_entity_poly.type
_entity_poly.pdbx_seq_one_letter_code
_entity_poly.pdbx_strand_id
1 'polypeptide(L)'
;MAIAPFRSPVLRATTFLLLAAAALPMAACSTSRGRTDIPYVARDVGTLYSAAKKRLDQGRYKEAAQLFDEVERQHPYSVWARRAQVMSAFSYYLDHDYTKAIENAQRFLAVHPGNRDAAYAYYLVALSYYEQISDVTRDQKITQQALDALGELMRRYPNTRYAADARLKIDLVRDHLAGKEMEIGRFYESRGQWLAATLRFRKVVDDYQTTTHAPEALMRLTETYLALGVHDEAQKAAAVLGVNYRGSDWYERAYKLVQEHPKSDAPPSPLVPGQKIAPGSSAIPAQDAGRQAPGSASPNS
;
A
#
# COMPACT_ATOMS: atom_id res chain seq x y z
N MET A 1 -53.86 29.82 50.06
CA MET A 1 -53.35 28.52 50.54
C MET A 1 -52.05 28.24 49.79
N ALA A 2 -50.90 28.60 50.37
CA ALA A 2 -49.58 28.46 49.75
C ALA A 2 -48.69 27.64 50.69
N ILE A 3 -48.27 26.46 50.23
CA ILE A 3 -47.46 25.51 50.99
C ILE A 3 -45.99 25.85 50.74
N ALA A 4 -45.26 26.22 51.79
CA ALA A 4 -43.81 26.44 51.74
C ALA A 4 -43.07 25.08 51.76
N PRO A 5 -42.01 24.89 50.95
CA PRO A 5 -41.25 23.64 50.96
C PRO A 5 -40.27 23.59 52.14
N PHE A 6 -40.38 22.52 52.92
CA PHE A 6 -39.51 22.17 54.03
C PHE A 6 -38.10 21.79 53.49
N ARG A 7 -37.09 22.61 53.73
CA ARG A 7 -35.69 22.31 53.39
C ARG A 7 -34.99 21.69 54.60
N SER A 8 -34.78 20.38 54.60
CA SER A 8 -34.02 19.67 55.64
C SER A 8 -32.50 19.78 55.38
N PRO A 9 -31.69 20.24 56.36
CA PRO A 9 -30.24 20.43 56.19
C PRO A 9 -29.46 19.10 56.12
N VAL A 10 -30.06 18.00 56.59
CA VAL A 10 -29.44 16.67 56.66
C VAL A 10 -29.26 16.04 55.27
N LEU A 11 -30.15 16.33 54.31
CA LEU A 11 -30.06 15.81 52.93
C LEU A 11 -28.92 16.46 52.12
N ARG A 12 -28.51 17.67 52.49
CA ARG A 12 -27.40 18.39 51.83
C ARG A 12 -26.04 17.88 52.30
N ALA A 13 -25.91 17.51 53.58
CA ALA A 13 -24.65 16.98 54.11
C ALA A 13 -24.33 15.58 53.53
N THR A 14 -25.34 14.73 53.33
CA THR A 14 -25.15 13.38 52.76
C THR A 14 -24.85 13.42 51.26
N THR A 15 -25.39 14.38 50.52
CA THR A 15 -25.07 14.56 49.09
C THR A 15 -23.65 15.08 48.86
N PHE A 16 -23.12 15.95 49.74
CA PHE A 16 -21.72 16.36 49.68
C PHE A 16 -20.74 15.23 50.05
N LEU A 17 -21.09 14.35 50.99
CA LEU A 17 -20.25 13.21 51.37
C LEU A 17 -20.19 12.13 50.27
N LEU A 18 -21.30 11.91 49.55
CA LEU A 18 -21.37 11.01 48.39
C LEU A 18 -20.61 11.56 47.17
N LEU A 19 -20.63 12.89 46.95
CA LEU A 19 -19.85 13.52 45.88
C LEU A 19 -18.34 13.45 46.15
N ALA A 20 -17.92 13.56 47.42
CA ALA A 20 -16.52 13.44 47.81
C ALA A 20 -16.00 12.01 47.64
N ALA A 21 -16.80 10.98 47.96
CA ALA A 21 -16.42 9.58 47.78
C ALA A 21 -16.32 9.16 46.30
N ALA A 22 -17.07 9.81 45.40
CA ALA A 22 -17.02 9.56 43.96
C ALA A 22 -15.80 10.20 43.25
N ALA A 23 -15.05 11.09 43.93
CA ALA A 23 -13.88 11.75 43.37
C ALA A 23 -12.55 10.99 43.60
N LEU A 24 -12.53 9.95 44.46
CA LEU A 24 -11.31 9.19 44.75
C LEU A 24 -10.82 8.19 43.68
N PRO A 25 -11.56 7.75 42.64
CA PRO A 25 -11.01 6.80 41.67
C PRO A 25 -10.19 7.43 40.54
N MET A 26 -10.07 8.77 40.43
CA MET A 26 -9.30 9.39 39.33
C MET A 26 -7.78 9.49 39.56
N ALA A 27 -7.28 9.17 40.76
CA ALA A 27 -5.84 9.20 41.06
C ALA A 27 -5.10 7.88 40.75
N ALA A 28 -5.81 6.83 40.29
CA ALA A 28 -5.23 5.49 40.13
C ALA A 28 -4.68 5.17 38.73
N CYS A 29 -4.83 6.06 37.74
CA CYS A 29 -4.37 5.83 36.36
C CYS A 29 -3.37 6.88 35.90
N SER A 30 -2.30 7.08 36.67
CA SER A 30 -1.06 7.71 36.18
C SER A 30 0.15 6.91 36.69
N THR A 31 0.12 5.60 36.47
CA THR A 31 1.37 4.84 36.40
C THR A 31 1.85 4.91 34.96
N SER A 32 2.60 5.97 34.64
CA SER A 32 3.52 5.89 33.52
C SER A 32 4.46 4.74 33.84
N ARG A 33 4.23 3.57 33.23
CA ARG A 33 5.26 2.54 33.13
C ARG A 33 6.39 3.19 32.34
N GLY A 34 7.31 3.83 33.06
CA GLY A 34 8.61 4.17 32.54
C GLY A 34 9.17 2.91 31.89
N ARG A 35 9.79 3.07 30.72
CA ARG A 35 10.49 2.00 30.02
C ARG A 35 11.21 1.15 31.07
N THR A 36 10.95 -0.15 31.06
CA THR A 36 11.72 -1.12 31.83
C THR A 36 13.08 -1.20 31.14
N ASP A 37 13.87 -0.16 31.31
CA ASP A 37 15.25 -0.12 30.89
C ASP A 37 15.99 -1.11 31.80
N ILE A 38 16.72 -2.04 31.19
CA ILE A 38 17.54 -2.99 31.95
C ILE A 38 18.48 -2.14 32.82
N PRO A 39 18.49 -2.33 34.16
CA PRO A 39 19.32 -1.51 35.03
C PRO A 39 20.78 -1.64 34.61
N TYR A 40 21.47 -0.51 34.53
CA TYR A 40 22.89 -0.46 34.20
C TYR A 40 23.69 -1.29 35.22
N VAL A 41 24.33 -2.35 34.73
CA VAL A 41 25.28 -3.15 35.50
C VAL A 41 26.52 -3.27 34.64
N ALA A 42 27.63 -2.71 35.11
CA ALA A 42 28.93 -2.86 34.45
C ALA A 42 29.27 -4.36 34.38
N ARG A 43 29.45 -4.88 33.17
CA ARG A 43 29.81 -6.28 32.91
C ARG A 43 30.92 -6.31 31.88
N ASP A 44 31.78 -7.32 31.96
CA ASP A 44 32.72 -7.56 30.88
C ASP A 44 31.96 -7.85 29.57
N VAL A 45 32.57 -7.46 28.45
CA VAL A 45 31.91 -7.54 27.14
C VAL A 45 31.53 -8.97 26.75
N GLY A 46 32.33 -9.96 27.15
CA GLY A 46 32.09 -11.37 26.83
C GLY A 46 30.85 -11.91 27.56
N THR A 47 30.73 -11.61 28.85
CA THR A 47 29.56 -11.98 29.66
C THR A 47 28.30 -11.29 29.17
N LEU A 48 28.37 -10.00 28.84
CA LEU A 48 27.21 -9.25 28.36
C LEU A 48 26.72 -9.77 27.01
N TYR A 49 27.63 -9.98 26.06
CA TYR A 49 27.30 -10.55 24.75
C TYR A 49 26.77 -11.98 24.88
N SER A 50 27.37 -12.81 25.73
CA SER A 50 26.91 -14.18 25.95
C SER A 50 25.52 -14.22 26.59
N ALA A 51 25.22 -13.30 27.51
CA ALA A 51 23.90 -13.14 28.08
C ALA A 51 22.86 -12.73 27.02
N ALA A 52 23.19 -11.78 26.15
CA ALA A 52 22.34 -11.37 25.03
C ALA A 52 22.03 -12.55 24.11
N LYS A 53 23.08 -13.30 23.70
CA LYS A 53 22.93 -14.51 22.89
C LYS A 53 22.06 -15.56 23.58
N LYS A 54 22.25 -15.80 24.88
CA LYS A 54 21.42 -16.73 25.64
C LYS A 54 19.93 -16.33 25.63
N ARG A 55 19.61 -15.04 25.72
CA ARG A 55 18.22 -14.56 25.63
C ARG A 55 17.66 -14.76 24.22
N LEU A 56 18.48 -14.51 23.20
CA LEU A 56 18.11 -14.76 21.80
C LEU A 56 17.79 -16.24 21.57
N ASP A 57 18.67 -17.14 22.01
CA ASP A 57 18.50 -18.60 21.89
C ASP A 57 17.26 -19.10 22.64
N GLN A 58 16.78 -18.37 23.65
CA GLN A 58 15.57 -18.65 24.43
C GLN A 58 14.28 -18.05 23.83
N GLY A 59 14.36 -17.38 22.68
CA GLY A 59 13.21 -16.69 22.08
C GLY A 59 12.83 -15.38 22.79
N ARG A 60 13.65 -14.89 23.73
CA ARG A 60 13.41 -13.64 24.46
C ARG A 60 14.00 -12.46 23.68
N TYR A 61 13.43 -12.20 22.51
CA TYR A 61 14.00 -11.32 21.49
C TYR A 61 14.15 -9.87 21.95
N LYS A 62 13.11 -9.28 22.53
CA LYS A 62 13.17 -7.94 23.13
C LYS A 62 14.34 -7.75 24.09
N GLU A 63 14.51 -8.69 25.01
CA GLU A 63 15.57 -8.62 26.02
C GLU A 63 16.95 -8.88 25.43
N ALA A 64 17.04 -9.76 24.44
CA ALA A 64 18.27 -9.98 23.69
C ALA A 64 18.71 -8.70 22.99
N ALA A 65 17.78 -8.00 22.31
CA ALA A 65 18.05 -6.74 21.64
C ALA A 65 18.58 -5.68 22.62
N GLN A 66 17.90 -5.49 23.76
CA GLN A 66 18.34 -4.57 24.81
C GLN A 66 19.73 -4.91 25.36
N LEU A 67 20.05 -6.19 25.53
CA LEU A 67 21.39 -6.60 25.98
C LEU A 67 22.45 -6.40 24.90
N PHE A 68 22.12 -6.58 23.62
CA PHE A 68 23.03 -6.26 22.52
C PHE A 68 23.27 -4.75 22.40
N ASP A 69 22.24 -3.91 22.57
CA ASP A 69 22.37 -2.46 22.65
C ASP A 69 23.31 -2.06 23.81
N GLU A 70 23.21 -2.75 24.94
CA GLU A 70 24.06 -2.51 26.10
C GLU A 70 25.53 -2.89 25.84
N VAL A 71 25.81 -3.90 25.01
CA VAL A 71 27.18 -4.23 24.58
C VAL A 71 27.81 -3.05 23.83
N GLU A 72 27.09 -2.47 22.87
CA GLU A 72 27.54 -1.28 22.14
C GLU A 72 27.73 -0.09 23.09
N ARG A 73 26.78 0.14 23.99
CA ARG A 73 26.79 1.29 24.89
C ARG A 73 27.95 1.25 25.90
N GLN A 74 28.22 0.09 26.49
CA GLN A 74 29.28 -0.06 27.49
C GLN A 74 30.66 -0.22 26.85
N HIS A 75 30.75 -0.87 25.68
CA HIS A 75 32.02 -1.28 25.07
C HIS A 75 32.12 -0.90 23.58
N PRO A 76 31.92 0.37 23.18
CA PRO A 76 31.72 0.77 21.78
C PRO A 76 32.90 0.44 20.85
N TYR A 77 34.12 0.35 21.38
CA TYR A 77 35.32 0.03 20.60
C TYR A 77 35.67 -1.46 20.60
N SER A 78 34.89 -2.29 21.29
CA SER A 78 35.13 -3.74 21.33
C SER A 78 34.88 -4.38 19.96
N VAL A 79 35.63 -5.45 19.68
CA VAL A 79 35.37 -6.32 18.52
C VAL A 79 33.95 -6.89 18.53
N TRP A 80 33.34 -7.01 19.72
CA TRP A 80 31.97 -7.49 19.90
C TRP A 80 30.89 -6.42 19.65
N ALA A 81 31.20 -5.13 19.77
CA ALA A 81 30.21 -4.07 19.61
C ALA A 81 29.62 -4.02 18.21
N ARG A 82 30.46 -4.12 17.18
CA ARG A 82 30.02 -4.18 15.78
C ARG A 82 29.08 -5.36 15.52
N ARG A 83 29.41 -6.52 16.09
CA ARG A 83 28.55 -7.70 15.98
C ARG A 83 27.25 -7.52 16.76
N ALA A 84 27.32 -6.93 17.95
CA ALA A 84 26.16 -6.66 18.78
C ALA A 84 25.16 -5.72 18.10
N GLN A 85 25.61 -4.67 17.41
CA GLN A 85 24.74 -3.77 16.64
C GLN A 85 23.86 -4.53 15.63
N VAL A 86 24.45 -5.41 14.82
CA VAL A 86 23.69 -6.22 13.85
C VAL A 86 22.77 -7.22 14.55
N MET A 87 23.24 -7.83 15.64
CA MET A 87 22.44 -8.76 16.42
C MET A 87 21.29 -8.09 17.16
N SER A 88 21.43 -6.82 17.54
CA SER A 88 20.35 -5.99 18.10
C SER A 88 19.26 -5.79 17.06
N ALA A 89 19.63 -5.32 15.85
CA ALA A 89 18.68 -5.14 14.75
C ALA A 89 17.95 -6.46 14.41
N PHE A 90 18.69 -7.57 14.34
CA PHE A 90 18.11 -8.89 14.11
C PHE A 90 17.15 -9.33 15.24
N SER A 91 17.52 -9.07 16.49
CA SER A 91 16.67 -9.41 17.64
C SER A 91 15.39 -8.58 17.64
N TYR A 92 15.45 -7.28 17.31
CA TYR A 92 14.25 -6.47 17.14
C TYR A 92 13.37 -6.94 15.96
N TYR A 93 13.97 -7.40 14.86
CA TYR A 93 13.22 -8.00 13.75
C TYR A 93 12.45 -9.25 14.21
N LEU A 94 13.09 -10.15 14.96
CA LEU A 94 12.42 -11.34 15.52
C LEU A 94 11.36 -10.99 16.58
N ASP A 95 11.53 -9.88 17.29
CA ASP A 95 10.54 -9.33 18.23
C ASP A 95 9.36 -8.65 17.52
N HIS A 96 9.39 -8.54 16.18
CA HIS A 96 8.44 -7.79 15.35
C HIS A 96 8.43 -6.27 15.65
N ASP A 97 9.45 -5.75 16.34
CA ASP A 97 9.69 -4.31 16.51
C ASP A 97 10.49 -3.78 15.31
N TYR A 98 9.83 -3.81 14.15
CA TYR A 98 10.45 -3.50 12.86
C TYR A 98 11.03 -2.08 12.79
N THR A 99 10.40 -1.12 13.46
CA THR A 99 10.90 0.26 13.55
C THR A 99 12.30 0.28 14.17
N LYS A 100 12.49 -0.38 15.32
CA LYS A 100 13.82 -0.45 15.93
C LYS A 100 14.79 -1.31 15.15
N ALA A 101 14.32 -2.38 14.50
CA ALA A 101 15.17 -3.18 13.62
C ALA A 101 15.78 -2.32 12.51
N ILE A 102 14.95 -1.48 11.87
CA ILE A 102 15.38 -0.53 10.83
C ILE A 102 16.36 0.49 11.40
N GLU A 103 16.02 1.14 12.52
CA GLU A 103 16.87 2.17 13.14
C GLU A 103 18.27 1.62 13.49
N ASN A 104 18.34 0.44 14.12
CA ASN A 104 19.62 -0.17 14.51
C ASN A 104 20.42 -0.66 13.30
N ALA A 105 19.77 -1.25 12.30
CA ALA A 105 20.45 -1.67 11.08
C ALA A 105 20.98 -0.47 10.28
N GLN A 106 20.21 0.61 10.15
CA GLN A 106 20.65 1.84 9.48
C GLN A 106 21.80 2.52 10.22
N ARG A 107 21.78 2.55 11.56
CA ARG A 107 22.90 3.04 12.36
C ARG A 107 24.17 2.23 12.09
N PHE A 108 24.07 0.90 12.09
CA PHE A 108 25.20 0.04 11.76
C PHE A 108 25.75 0.33 10.37
N LEU A 109 24.89 0.48 9.37
CA LEU A 109 25.30 0.79 7.99
C LEU A 109 25.96 2.17 7.85
N ALA A 110 25.49 3.17 8.60
CA ALA A 110 26.07 4.50 8.59
C ALA A 110 27.48 4.53 9.19
N VAL A 111 27.71 3.78 10.27
CA VAL A 111 29.01 3.75 10.97
C VAL A 111 29.97 2.74 10.36
N HIS A 112 29.46 1.65 9.77
CA HIS A 112 30.26 0.52 9.29
C HIS A 112 29.89 0.04 7.87
N PRO A 113 29.90 0.91 6.85
CA PRO A 113 29.40 0.59 5.51
C PRO A 113 30.19 -0.52 4.79
N GLY A 114 31.48 -0.69 5.09
CA GLY A 114 32.34 -1.71 4.48
C GLY A 114 32.44 -3.02 5.27
N ASN A 115 31.63 -3.20 6.32
CA ASN A 115 31.66 -4.42 7.12
C ASN A 115 31.10 -5.62 6.34
N ARG A 116 31.64 -6.82 6.57
CA ARG A 116 31.11 -8.08 6.00
C ARG A 116 29.62 -8.30 6.28
N ASP A 117 29.14 -7.79 7.40
CA ASP A 117 27.74 -7.94 7.83
C ASP A 117 26.83 -6.84 7.24
N ALA A 118 27.36 -5.90 6.45
CA ALA A 118 26.58 -4.83 5.83
C ALA A 118 25.49 -5.35 4.90
N ALA A 119 25.78 -6.38 4.10
CA ALA A 119 24.78 -7.02 3.25
C ALA A 119 23.59 -7.56 4.07
N TYR A 120 23.86 -8.12 5.24
CA TYR A 120 22.82 -8.61 6.13
C TYR A 120 22.03 -7.48 6.80
N ALA A 121 22.70 -6.38 7.19
CA ALA A 121 22.01 -5.22 7.74
C ALA A 121 21.08 -4.54 6.72
N TYR A 122 21.50 -4.39 5.46
CA TYR A 122 20.60 -3.92 4.38
C TYR A 122 19.40 -4.84 4.21
N TYR A 123 19.63 -6.16 4.28
CA TYR A 123 18.57 -7.15 4.22
C TYR A 123 17.58 -7.04 5.39
N LEU A 124 18.05 -6.80 6.62
CA LEU A 124 17.17 -6.57 7.77
C LEU A 124 16.31 -5.32 7.62
N VAL A 125 16.86 -4.23 7.07
CA VAL A 125 16.06 -3.03 6.75
C VAL A 125 14.97 -3.36 5.74
N ALA A 126 15.34 -4.03 4.64
CA ALA A 126 14.42 -4.39 3.58
C ALA A 126 13.30 -5.33 4.06
N LEU A 127 13.66 -6.37 4.82
CA LEU A 127 12.69 -7.28 5.42
C LEU A 127 11.77 -6.55 6.40
N SER A 128 12.31 -5.67 7.24
CA SER A 128 11.51 -4.97 8.23
C SER A 128 10.47 -4.05 7.59
N TYR A 129 10.75 -3.43 6.44
CA TYR A 129 9.72 -2.75 5.64
C TYR A 129 8.75 -3.74 4.98
N TYR A 130 9.26 -4.84 4.42
CA TYR A 130 8.45 -5.88 3.77
C TYR A 130 7.40 -6.49 4.71
N GLU A 131 7.76 -6.82 5.96
CA GLU A 131 6.82 -7.38 6.94
C GLU A 131 5.76 -6.38 7.42
N GLN A 132 5.95 -5.08 7.15
CA GLN A 132 4.99 -4.03 7.46
C GLN A 132 4.08 -3.69 6.28
N ILE A 133 4.19 -4.39 5.15
CA ILE A 133 3.29 -4.21 4.01
C ILE A 133 1.86 -4.55 4.46
N SER A 134 0.98 -3.57 4.28
CA SER A 134 -0.44 -3.71 4.60
C SER A 134 -1.25 -4.00 3.34
N ASP A 135 -2.50 -4.41 3.53
CA ASP A 135 -3.44 -4.72 2.44
C ASP A 135 -3.44 -3.67 1.30
N VAL A 136 -3.64 -4.15 0.09
CA VAL A 136 -3.64 -3.36 -1.16
C VAL A 136 -4.58 -2.15 -1.10
N THR A 137 -5.67 -2.20 -0.34
CA THR A 137 -6.62 -1.09 -0.21
C THR A 137 -6.07 0.08 0.62
N ARG A 138 -5.03 -0.12 1.43
CA ARG A 138 -4.45 0.89 2.34
C ARG A 138 -3.36 1.74 1.67
N ASP A 139 -2.79 2.66 2.45
CA ASP A 139 -1.63 3.47 2.04
C ASP A 139 -0.42 2.59 1.73
N GLN A 140 0.28 2.90 0.64
CA GLN A 140 1.36 2.07 0.10
C GLN A 140 2.76 2.66 0.32
N LYS A 141 2.91 3.65 1.21
CA LYS A 141 4.23 4.25 1.48
C LYS A 141 5.24 3.23 1.99
N ILE A 142 4.83 2.36 2.92
CA ILE A 142 5.70 1.29 3.44
C ILE A 142 6.07 0.30 2.32
N THR A 143 5.12 -0.05 1.45
CA THR A 143 5.34 -0.92 0.30
C THR A 143 6.39 -0.35 -0.65
N GLN A 144 6.34 0.96 -0.92
CA GLN A 144 7.38 1.63 -1.71
C GLN A 144 8.74 1.62 -0.99
N GLN A 145 8.77 1.88 0.31
CA GLN A 145 10.02 1.81 1.10
C GLN A 145 10.62 0.40 1.10
N ALA A 146 9.79 -0.64 1.11
CA ALA A 146 10.24 -2.02 0.97
C ALA A 146 10.88 -2.24 -0.41
N LEU A 147 10.22 -1.79 -1.49
CA LEU A 147 10.76 -1.89 -2.85
C LEU A 147 12.12 -1.19 -2.97
N ASP A 148 12.22 0.03 -2.45
CA ASP A 148 13.45 0.84 -2.50
C ASP A 148 14.58 0.16 -1.71
N ALA A 149 14.29 -0.34 -0.51
CA ALA A 149 15.28 -1.02 0.35
C ALA A 149 15.76 -2.36 -0.24
N LEU A 150 14.84 -3.16 -0.83
CA LEU A 150 15.20 -4.39 -1.53
C LEU A 150 16.06 -4.09 -2.77
N GLY A 151 15.69 -3.06 -3.54
CA GLY A 151 16.46 -2.60 -4.70
C GLY A 151 17.86 -2.12 -4.31
N GLU A 152 17.99 -1.41 -3.20
CA GLU A 152 19.27 -0.97 -2.65
C GLU A 152 20.19 -2.15 -2.32
N LEU A 153 19.65 -3.18 -1.65
CA LEU A 153 20.37 -4.41 -1.35
C LEU A 153 20.84 -5.11 -2.62
N MET A 154 19.96 -5.29 -3.62
CA MET A 154 20.32 -5.94 -4.88
C MET A 154 21.41 -5.17 -5.63
N ARG A 155 21.32 -3.84 -5.65
CA ARG A 155 22.29 -3.00 -6.35
C ARG A 155 23.67 -3.01 -5.70
N ARG A 156 23.73 -3.05 -4.37
CA ARG A 156 25.01 -3.06 -3.62
C ARG A 156 25.63 -4.44 -3.48
N TYR A 157 24.79 -5.48 -3.30
CA TYR A 157 25.23 -6.83 -2.94
C TYR A 157 24.58 -7.92 -3.81
N PRO A 158 24.67 -7.83 -5.15
CA PRO A 158 23.90 -8.67 -6.09
C PRO A 158 24.19 -10.17 -5.99
N ASN A 159 25.40 -10.55 -5.54
CA ASN A 159 25.89 -11.93 -5.53
C ASN A 159 25.75 -12.62 -4.16
N THR A 160 24.84 -12.13 -3.31
CA THR A 160 24.61 -12.69 -1.98
C THR A 160 23.32 -13.51 -1.95
N ARG A 161 23.22 -14.46 -1.00
CA ARG A 161 21.95 -15.17 -0.73
C ARG A 161 20.79 -14.22 -0.40
N TYR A 162 21.10 -13.07 0.21
CA TYR A 162 20.12 -12.04 0.54
C TYR A 162 19.56 -11.37 -0.71
N ALA A 163 20.39 -11.14 -1.73
CA ALA A 163 19.92 -10.62 -3.02
C ALA A 163 19.07 -11.64 -3.79
N ALA A 164 19.34 -12.94 -3.64
CA ALA A 164 18.51 -13.97 -4.23
C ALA A 164 17.08 -13.97 -3.65
N ASP A 165 16.95 -13.91 -2.32
CA ASP A 165 15.65 -13.76 -1.66
C ASP A 165 14.98 -12.42 -1.99
N ALA A 166 15.74 -11.32 -1.96
CA ALA A 166 15.22 -9.99 -2.25
C ALA A 166 14.62 -9.87 -3.66
N ARG A 167 15.17 -10.58 -4.65
CA ARG A 167 14.63 -10.60 -6.02
C ARG A 167 13.20 -11.11 -6.05
N LEU A 168 12.93 -12.23 -5.37
CA LEU A 168 11.57 -12.79 -5.27
C LEU A 168 10.63 -11.81 -4.54
N LYS A 169 11.11 -11.20 -3.46
CA LYS A 169 10.31 -10.21 -2.70
C LYS A 169 10.02 -8.96 -3.51
N ILE A 170 10.94 -8.50 -4.37
CA ILE A 170 10.71 -7.37 -5.27
C ILE A 170 9.56 -7.69 -6.22
N ASP A 171 9.52 -8.89 -6.79
CA ASP A 171 8.45 -9.29 -7.69
C ASP A 171 7.09 -9.27 -6.97
N LEU A 172 7.02 -9.80 -5.73
CA LEU A 172 5.81 -9.75 -4.89
C LEU A 172 5.39 -8.32 -4.53
N VAL A 173 6.34 -7.45 -4.19
CA VAL A 173 6.07 -6.05 -3.86
C VAL A 173 5.55 -5.29 -5.07
N ARG A 174 6.14 -5.53 -6.25
CA ARG A 174 5.71 -4.94 -7.52
C ARG A 174 4.32 -5.41 -7.90
N ASP A 175 4.03 -6.70 -7.73
CA ASP A 175 2.69 -7.26 -7.94
C ASP A 175 1.66 -6.60 -7.01
N HIS A 176 1.99 -6.43 -5.73
CA HIS A 176 1.13 -5.74 -4.78
C HIS A 176 0.85 -4.26 -5.15
N LEU A 177 1.88 -3.53 -5.59
CA LEU A 177 1.75 -2.15 -6.05
C LEU A 177 0.93 -2.05 -7.35
N ALA A 178 1.08 -3.00 -8.26
CA ALA A 178 0.24 -3.11 -9.45
C ALA A 178 -1.22 -3.38 -9.07
N GLY A 179 -1.45 -4.27 -8.09
CA GLY A 179 -2.78 -4.52 -7.53
C GLY A 179 -3.46 -3.26 -7.02
N LYS A 180 -2.71 -2.34 -6.39
CA LYS A 180 -3.25 -1.04 -5.95
C LYS A 180 -3.80 -0.23 -7.11
N GLU A 181 -3.03 -0.12 -8.19
CA GLU A 181 -3.45 0.63 -9.37
C GLU A 181 -4.64 -0.05 -10.06
N MET A 182 -4.69 -1.39 -10.08
CA MET A 182 -5.84 -2.15 -10.59
C MET A 182 -7.11 -1.88 -9.78
N GLU A 183 -7.04 -1.90 -8.45
CA GLU A 183 -8.19 -1.60 -7.59
C GLU A 183 -8.75 -0.19 -7.83
N ILE A 184 -7.87 0.81 -7.93
CA ILE A 184 -8.29 2.18 -8.23
C ILE A 184 -8.85 2.29 -9.66
N GLY A 185 -8.23 1.61 -10.63
CA GLY A 185 -8.68 1.57 -12.01
C GLY A 185 -10.09 0.99 -12.13
N ARG A 186 -10.32 -0.19 -11.55
CA ARG A 186 -11.63 -0.87 -11.50
C ARG A 186 -12.69 -0.01 -10.81
N PHE A 187 -12.32 0.68 -9.73
CA PHE A 187 -13.22 1.62 -9.06
C PHE A 187 -13.69 2.75 -10.00
N TYR A 188 -12.78 3.38 -10.74
CA TYR A 188 -13.14 4.42 -11.70
C TYR A 188 -13.93 3.89 -12.89
N GLU A 189 -13.53 2.74 -13.41
CA GLU A 189 -14.18 2.07 -14.54
C GLU A 189 -15.64 1.75 -14.23
N SER A 190 -15.93 1.16 -13.05
CA SER A 190 -17.29 0.83 -12.61
C SER A 190 -18.23 2.04 -12.51
N ARG A 191 -17.68 3.26 -12.48
CA ARG A 191 -18.42 4.53 -12.42
C ARG A 191 -18.47 5.27 -13.76
N GLY A 192 -17.99 4.64 -14.83
CA GLY A 192 -17.89 5.27 -16.15
C GLY A 192 -16.85 6.38 -16.23
N GLN A 193 -15.91 6.47 -15.29
CA GLN A 193 -14.83 7.46 -15.31
C GLN A 193 -13.66 6.94 -16.14
N TRP A 194 -13.90 6.73 -17.44
CA TRP A 194 -13.02 6.00 -18.36
C TRP A 194 -11.61 6.61 -18.46
N LEU A 195 -11.49 7.94 -18.48
CA LEU A 195 -10.19 8.60 -18.53
C LEU A 195 -9.35 8.32 -17.27
N ALA A 196 -9.97 8.42 -16.09
CA ALA A 196 -9.29 8.14 -14.83
C ALA A 196 -8.88 6.66 -14.72
N ALA A 197 -9.77 5.75 -15.12
CA ALA A 197 -9.47 4.32 -15.20
C ALA A 197 -8.30 4.02 -16.16
N THR A 198 -8.32 4.62 -17.36
CA THR A 198 -7.25 4.49 -18.37
C THR A 198 -5.89 4.87 -17.80
N LEU A 199 -5.80 5.98 -17.05
CA LEU A 199 -4.53 6.41 -16.45
C LEU A 199 -3.99 5.40 -15.43
N ARG A 200 -4.87 4.73 -14.69
CA ARG A 200 -4.50 3.72 -13.70
C ARG A 200 -4.02 2.44 -14.36
N PHE A 201 -4.77 1.92 -15.33
CA PHE A 201 -4.36 0.72 -16.07
C PHE A 201 -3.10 0.95 -16.89
N ARG A 202 -2.93 2.14 -17.48
CA ARG A 202 -1.69 2.51 -18.17
C ARG A 202 -0.49 2.46 -17.23
N LYS A 203 -0.63 2.97 -16.01
CA LYS A 203 0.46 2.88 -15.01
C LYS A 203 0.88 1.44 -14.72
N VAL A 204 -0.05 0.49 -14.71
CA VAL A 204 0.28 -0.95 -14.58
C VAL A 204 1.10 -1.44 -15.78
N VAL A 205 0.70 -1.06 -16.99
CA VAL A 205 1.39 -1.45 -18.23
C VAL A 205 2.74 -0.75 -18.39
N ASP A 206 2.91 0.46 -17.89
CA ASP A 206 4.16 1.21 -18.03
C ASP A 206 5.17 0.79 -16.94
N ASP A 207 4.72 0.72 -15.68
CA ASP A 207 5.62 0.56 -14.53
C ASP A 207 5.72 -0.89 -14.03
N TYR A 208 4.74 -1.76 -14.34
CA TYR A 208 4.55 -3.08 -13.71
C TYR A 208 4.34 -4.23 -14.71
N GLN A 209 5.03 -4.17 -15.85
CA GLN A 209 4.90 -5.11 -16.98
C GLN A 209 5.08 -6.59 -16.65
N THR A 210 5.87 -6.91 -15.62
CA THR A 210 6.21 -8.29 -15.23
C THR A 210 5.26 -8.87 -14.19
N THR A 211 4.24 -8.12 -13.77
CA THR A 211 3.30 -8.53 -12.72
C THR A 211 2.15 -9.35 -13.27
N THR A 212 1.46 -10.08 -12.40
CA THR A 212 0.28 -10.89 -12.78
C THR A 212 -0.90 -10.02 -13.22
N HIS A 213 -0.86 -8.72 -12.91
CA HIS A 213 -1.88 -7.73 -13.26
C HIS A 213 -1.75 -7.16 -14.67
N ALA A 214 -0.58 -7.27 -15.32
CA ALA A 214 -0.34 -6.68 -16.63
C ALA A 214 -1.31 -7.16 -17.74
N PRO A 215 -1.68 -8.45 -17.84
CA PRO A 215 -2.65 -8.91 -18.84
C PRO A 215 -4.04 -8.31 -18.64
N GLU A 216 -4.51 -8.26 -17.40
CA GLU A 216 -5.81 -7.64 -17.09
C GLU A 216 -5.76 -6.14 -17.42
N ALA A 217 -4.70 -5.43 -17.02
CA ALA A 217 -4.56 -4.01 -17.29
C ALA A 217 -4.63 -3.68 -18.79
N LEU A 218 -4.00 -4.48 -19.65
CA LEU A 218 -4.07 -4.32 -21.11
C LEU A 218 -5.49 -4.57 -21.65
N MET A 219 -6.18 -5.58 -21.12
CA MET A 219 -7.58 -5.85 -21.48
C MET A 219 -8.47 -4.66 -21.07
N ARG A 220 -8.34 -4.18 -19.83
CA ARG A 220 -9.09 -3.02 -19.35
C ARG A 220 -8.75 -1.74 -20.10
N LEU A 221 -7.51 -1.52 -20.50
CA LEU A 221 -7.15 -0.42 -21.41
C LEU A 221 -7.89 -0.51 -22.74
N THR A 222 -8.05 -1.73 -23.28
CA THR A 222 -8.83 -1.95 -24.50
C THR A 222 -10.28 -1.54 -24.28
N GLU A 223 -10.89 -1.95 -23.16
CA GLU A 223 -12.24 -1.55 -22.76
C GLU A 223 -12.39 -0.04 -22.61
N THR A 224 -11.49 0.61 -21.86
CA THR A 224 -11.58 2.05 -21.61
C THR A 224 -11.32 2.89 -22.86
N TYR A 225 -10.42 2.46 -23.76
CA TYR A 225 -10.19 3.17 -25.03
C TYR A 225 -11.39 3.06 -25.98
N LEU A 226 -12.04 1.90 -26.07
CA LEU A 226 -13.27 1.77 -26.87
C LEU A 226 -14.40 2.61 -26.29
N ALA A 227 -14.57 2.62 -24.96
CA ALA A 227 -15.55 3.47 -24.29
C ALA A 227 -15.32 4.97 -24.55
N LEU A 228 -14.07 5.38 -24.76
CA LEU A 228 -13.69 6.75 -25.13
C LEU A 228 -13.74 7.03 -26.65
N GLY A 229 -14.01 6.02 -27.48
CA GLY A 229 -14.00 6.15 -28.95
C GLY A 229 -12.59 6.22 -29.56
N VAL A 230 -11.55 5.83 -28.84
CA VAL A 230 -10.15 5.85 -29.29
C VAL A 230 -9.76 4.48 -29.84
N HIS A 231 -10.39 4.06 -30.93
CA HIS A 231 -10.26 2.71 -31.48
C HIS A 231 -8.81 2.31 -31.83
N ASP A 232 -7.99 3.25 -32.30
CA ASP A 232 -6.59 2.97 -32.65
C ASP A 232 -5.76 2.54 -31.43
N GLU A 233 -5.98 3.17 -30.28
CA GLU A 233 -5.28 2.81 -29.05
C GLU A 233 -5.81 1.52 -28.44
N ALA A 234 -7.12 1.25 -28.58
CA ALA A 234 -7.71 -0.03 -28.20
C ALA A 234 -7.07 -1.20 -28.98
N GLN A 235 -6.96 -1.08 -30.30
CA GLN A 235 -6.34 -2.11 -31.14
C GLN A 235 -4.88 -2.35 -30.77
N LYS A 236 -4.11 -1.28 -30.48
CA LYS A 236 -2.72 -1.41 -30.03
C LYS A 236 -2.63 -2.14 -28.69
N ALA A 237 -3.46 -1.80 -27.71
CA ALA A 237 -3.47 -2.47 -26.41
C ALA A 237 -3.81 -3.96 -26.53
N ALA A 238 -4.84 -4.30 -27.32
CA ALA A 238 -5.22 -5.69 -27.61
C ALA A 238 -4.11 -6.44 -28.37
N ALA A 239 -3.42 -5.80 -29.30
CA ALA A 239 -2.29 -6.40 -30.03
C ALA A 239 -1.11 -6.70 -29.09
N VAL A 240 -0.75 -5.77 -28.20
CA VAL A 240 0.29 -5.99 -27.18
C VAL A 240 -0.08 -7.16 -26.27
N LEU A 241 -1.35 -7.23 -25.85
CA LEU A 241 -1.86 -8.35 -25.07
C LEU A 241 -1.75 -9.68 -25.83
N GLY A 242 -2.15 -9.70 -27.10
CA GLY A 242 -2.07 -10.87 -27.96
C GLY A 242 -0.66 -11.32 -28.30
N VAL A 243 0.31 -10.42 -28.35
CA VAL A 243 1.72 -10.80 -28.59
C VAL A 243 2.34 -11.44 -27.36
N ASN A 244 2.13 -10.83 -26.18
CA ASN A 244 2.85 -11.18 -24.95
C ASN A 244 2.13 -12.22 -24.08
N TYR A 245 0.81 -12.33 -24.17
CA TYR A 245 -0.02 -13.15 -23.28
C TYR A 245 -1.03 -14.00 -24.07
N ARG A 246 -0.53 -14.70 -25.10
CA ARG A 246 -1.33 -15.62 -25.93
C ARG A 246 -2.00 -16.69 -25.07
N GLY A 247 -3.27 -16.94 -25.34
CA GLY A 247 -4.06 -17.96 -24.64
C GLY A 247 -4.50 -17.58 -23.23
N SER A 248 -4.32 -16.32 -22.81
CA SER A 248 -4.96 -15.81 -21.59
C SER A 248 -6.44 -15.49 -21.83
N ASP A 249 -7.29 -15.73 -20.83
CA ASP A 249 -8.71 -15.32 -20.84
C ASP A 249 -8.87 -13.82 -21.09
N TRP A 250 -7.87 -13.02 -20.71
CA TRP A 250 -7.82 -11.58 -20.97
C TRP A 250 -7.68 -11.27 -22.46
N TYR A 251 -6.82 -12.01 -23.17
CA TYR A 251 -6.65 -11.86 -24.62
C TYR A 251 -7.93 -12.22 -25.37
N GLU A 252 -8.58 -13.34 -25.03
CA GLU A 252 -9.82 -13.76 -25.69
C GLU A 252 -10.93 -12.70 -25.55
N ARG A 253 -11.06 -12.11 -24.36
CA ARG A 253 -11.99 -11.00 -24.10
C ARG A 253 -11.65 -9.76 -24.92
N ALA A 254 -10.40 -9.33 -24.91
CA ALA A 254 -9.96 -8.14 -25.67
C ALA A 254 -10.19 -8.31 -27.18
N TYR A 255 -9.86 -9.50 -27.71
CA TYR A 255 -10.04 -9.82 -29.12
C TYR A 255 -11.50 -9.74 -29.53
N LYS A 256 -12.40 -10.36 -28.76
CA LYS A 256 -13.85 -10.28 -28.98
C LYS A 256 -14.35 -8.84 -28.96
N LEU A 257 -13.94 -8.07 -27.95
CA LEU A 257 -14.36 -6.69 -27.75
C LEU A 257 -13.98 -5.78 -28.94
N VAL A 258 -12.77 -5.92 -29.46
CA VAL A 258 -12.29 -5.17 -30.64
C VAL A 258 -13.04 -5.57 -31.91
N GLN A 259 -13.40 -6.85 -32.08
CA GLN A 259 -14.20 -7.28 -33.23
C GLN A 259 -15.63 -6.72 -33.22
N GLU A 260 -16.22 -6.58 -32.04
CA GLU A 260 -17.56 -5.99 -31.87
C GLU A 260 -17.58 -4.47 -32.13
N HIS A 261 -16.41 -3.81 -32.04
CA HIS A 261 -16.25 -2.36 -32.22
C HIS A 261 -15.21 -2.05 -33.32
N PRO A 262 -15.45 -2.48 -34.58
CA PRO A 262 -14.52 -2.25 -35.67
C PRO A 262 -14.32 -0.75 -35.87
N LYS A 263 -13.11 -0.37 -36.29
CA LYS A 263 -12.79 1.02 -36.61
C LYS A 263 -13.77 1.52 -37.68
N SER A 264 -14.48 2.60 -37.37
CA SER A 264 -15.27 3.31 -38.38
C SER A 264 -14.31 4.10 -39.27
N ASP A 265 -14.14 3.69 -40.52
CA ASP A 265 -13.35 4.42 -41.52
C ASP A 265 -14.06 5.71 -42.00
N ALA A 266 -15.28 5.98 -41.53
CA ALA A 266 -16.02 7.19 -41.88
C ALA A 266 -15.51 8.41 -41.09
N PRO A 267 -15.13 9.52 -41.76
CA PRO A 267 -14.84 10.77 -41.08
C PRO A 267 -16.06 11.22 -40.27
N PRO A 268 -15.87 11.87 -39.10
CA PRO A 268 -17.00 12.39 -38.32
C PRO A 268 -17.84 13.29 -39.21
N SER A 269 -19.16 13.05 -39.26
CA SER A 269 -20.08 13.88 -40.04
C SER A 269 -19.88 15.36 -39.71
N PRO A 270 -19.81 16.26 -40.71
CA PRO A 270 -19.69 17.69 -40.44
C PRO A 270 -20.83 18.16 -39.53
N LEU A 271 -20.49 18.90 -38.48
CA LEU A 271 -21.51 19.55 -37.65
C LEU A 271 -22.33 20.49 -38.55
N VAL A 272 -23.65 20.28 -38.58
CA VAL A 272 -24.55 21.16 -39.34
C VAL A 272 -24.62 22.51 -38.61
N PRO A 273 -24.46 23.65 -39.30
CA PRO A 273 -24.58 24.97 -38.67
C PRO A 273 -25.91 25.11 -37.91
N GLY A 274 -25.84 25.31 -36.59
CA GLY A 274 -27.00 25.43 -35.70
C GLY A 274 -27.39 24.19 -34.89
N GLN A 275 -26.64 23.08 -35.01
CA GLN A 275 -26.89 21.88 -34.19
C GLN A 275 -26.50 22.17 -32.72
N LYS A 276 -27.48 22.17 -31.81
CA LYS A 276 -27.23 22.32 -30.36
C LYS A 276 -26.48 21.10 -29.85
N ILE A 277 -25.27 21.31 -29.36
CA ILE A 277 -24.47 20.28 -28.71
C ILE A 277 -25.08 20.02 -27.32
N ALA A 278 -25.85 18.95 -27.18
CA ALA A 278 -26.30 18.47 -25.89
C ALA A 278 -25.14 17.71 -25.20
N PRO A 279 -24.79 18.03 -23.95
CA PRO A 279 -23.75 17.28 -23.24
C PRO A 279 -24.30 15.88 -22.91
N GLY A 280 -23.85 14.86 -23.64
CA GLY A 280 -24.09 13.45 -23.30
C GLY A 280 -24.68 12.53 -24.39
N SER A 281 -24.74 12.92 -25.66
CA SER A 281 -25.31 12.06 -26.70
C SER A 281 -24.31 11.05 -27.29
N SER A 282 -23.97 10.02 -26.52
CA SER A 282 -23.82 8.65 -27.02
C SER A 282 -25.06 7.90 -26.51
N ALA A 283 -25.99 7.34 -27.28
CA ALA A 283 -25.91 6.75 -28.61
C ALA A 283 -27.34 6.33 -29.09
N ILE A 284 -27.39 5.64 -30.24
CA ILE A 284 -28.40 4.65 -30.69
C ILE A 284 -29.70 5.19 -31.32
N PRO A 285 -30.03 4.78 -32.58
CA PRO A 285 -31.31 5.09 -33.21
C PRO A 285 -32.42 4.19 -32.67
N ALA A 286 -33.48 4.79 -32.12
CA ALA A 286 -34.71 4.10 -31.76
C ALA A 286 -35.68 4.03 -32.95
N GLN A 287 -36.34 2.88 -33.05
CA GLN A 287 -37.18 2.42 -34.14
C GLN A 287 -38.48 3.21 -34.34
N ASP A 288 -38.97 3.06 -35.57
CA ASP A 288 -40.23 3.46 -36.17
C ASP A 288 -41.47 3.32 -35.26
N ALA A 289 -42.30 4.37 -35.26
CA ALA A 289 -43.69 4.31 -34.86
C ALA A 289 -44.48 5.26 -35.77
N GLY A 290 -44.85 4.76 -36.95
CA GLY A 290 -45.75 5.43 -37.86
C GLY A 290 -47.09 5.83 -37.22
N ARG A 291 -47.54 7.04 -37.56
CA ARG A 291 -48.97 7.37 -37.71
C ARG A 291 -49.14 8.56 -38.65
N GLN A 292 -49.43 8.20 -39.90
CA GLN A 292 -50.45 8.77 -40.79
C GLN A 292 -50.73 10.28 -40.70
N ALA A 293 -50.35 10.98 -41.76
CA ALA A 293 -51.10 12.12 -42.28
C ALA A 293 -52.35 11.64 -43.04
N PRO A 294 -53.39 12.48 -43.11
CA PRO A 294 -53.96 12.88 -44.39
C PRO A 294 -53.91 14.41 -44.47
N GLY A 295 -53.75 15.06 -45.61
CA GLY A 295 -54.19 14.73 -46.96
C GLY A 295 -54.70 16.04 -47.55
N SER A 296 -53.93 16.55 -48.52
CA SER A 296 -54.19 17.57 -49.54
C SER A 296 -55.62 18.10 -49.77
N ALA A 297 -55.72 19.44 -49.89
CA ALA A 297 -56.49 20.19 -50.90
C ALA A 297 -56.11 21.67 -50.76
N SER A 298 -55.88 22.53 -51.76
CA SER A 298 -55.74 22.47 -53.21
C SER A 298 -55.07 23.81 -53.64
N PRO A 299 -54.39 23.90 -54.79
CA PRO A 299 -53.77 25.13 -55.28
C PRO A 299 -54.63 25.84 -56.33
N ASN A 300 -54.27 27.11 -56.64
CA ASN A 300 -54.66 27.87 -57.84
C ASN A 300 -56.15 28.32 -57.90
N SER A 301 -56.62 29.33 -58.65
CA SER A 301 -56.10 30.17 -59.75
C SER A 301 -54.98 29.61 -60.59
#